data_AF-A0A399XBC4-F1
#
_entry.id   AF-A0A399XBC4-F1
#
_cell.length_a   1.000
_cell.length_b   1.000
_cell.length_c   1.000
_cell.angle_alpha   90.00
_cell.angle_beta   90.00
_cell.angle_gamma   90.00
#
_symmetry.space_group_name_H-M   'P 1'
#
loop_
_entity.id
_entity.type
_entity.pdbx_description
1 polymer ?
#
loop_
_entity_poly.entity_id
_entity_poly.type
_entity_poly.pdbx_seq_one_letter_code
_entity_poly.pdbx_strand_id
1 'polypeptide(L)' 'MDRVNSEGVSRDRLRYALLDRLTVQRARSRDSCLLCRSRGVNEAGLCGVCWALLEDDELTLATKWVSGQGPDPKS' A
#
# COMPACT_ATOMS: atom_id res chain seq x y z
N MET A 1 -1.52 17.05 8.64
CA MET A 1 -0.10 16.65 8.64
C MET A 1 -0.03 15.43 7.71
N ASP A 2 -0.09 15.66 6.39
CA ASP A 2 -0.80 14.73 5.46
C ASP A 2 0.07 13.99 4.45
N ARG A 3 1.39 14.19 4.49
CA ARG A 3 2.30 13.61 3.50
C ARG A 3 3.60 13.20 4.18
N VAL A 4 3.84 11.89 4.25
CA VAL A 4 5.15 11.35 4.64
C VAL A 4 6.17 11.58 3.50
N ASN A 5 5.71 11.75 2.25
CA ASN A 5 6.51 12.24 1.11
C ASN A 5 5.59 12.88 0.05
N SER A 6 6.02 13.95 -0.62
CA SER A 6 5.23 14.65 -1.65
C SER A 6 5.07 13.87 -2.96
N GLU A 7 5.83 12.79 -3.15
CA GLU A 7 5.77 11.90 -4.32
C GLU A 7 5.03 10.57 -4.07
N GLY A 8 4.61 10.30 -2.83
CA GLY A 8 3.82 9.14 -2.47
C GLY A 8 2.32 9.43 -2.49
N VAL A 9 1.51 8.38 -2.40
CA VAL A 9 0.07 8.51 -2.23
C VAL A 9 -0.19 9.08 -0.83
N SER A 10 -1.07 10.08 -0.72
CA SER A 10 -1.56 10.55 0.59
C SER A 10 -2.19 9.41 1.37
N ARG A 11 -2.10 9.47 2.70
CA ARG A 11 -2.59 8.42 3.58
C ARG A 11 -4.09 8.15 3.40
N ASP A 12 -4.90 9.20 3.27
CA ASP A 12 -6.34 9.11 2.96
C ASP A 12 -6.65 8.39 1.64
N ARG A 13 -5.68 8.33 0.73
CA ARG A 13 -5.78 7.63 -0.55
C ARG A 13 -5.17 6.24 -0.52
N LEU A 14 -4.50 5.85 0.55
CA LEU A 14 -3.86 4.53 0.66
C LEU A 14 -4.88 3.42 0.52
N ARG A 15 -6.04 3.55 1.18
CA ARG A 15 -7.14 2.59 1.06
C ARG A 15 -7.55 2.35 -0.39
N TYR A 16 -7.73 3.42 -1.15
CA TYR A 16 -8.06 3.33 -2.59
C TYR A 16 -6.91 2.76 -3.42
N ALA A 17 -5.66 3.14 -3.12
CA ALA A 17 -4.49 2.61 -3.78
C ALA A 17 -4.30 1.11 -3.53
N LEU A 18 -4.61 0.64 -2.32
CA LEU A 18 -4.59 -0.77 -1.97
C LEU A 18 -5.71 -1.55 -2.68
N LEU A 19 -6.89 -0.95 -2.89
CA LEU A 19 -7.97 -1.57 -3.69
C LEU A 19 -7.63 -1.66 -5.19
N ASP A 20 -6.81 -0.74 -5.70
CA ASP A 20 -6.40 -0.74 -7.10
C ASP A 20 -5.22 -1.70 -7.36
N ARG A 21 -5.54 -2.85 -7.95
CA ARG A 21 -4.56 -3.90 -8.27
C ARG A 21 -3.40 -3.40 -9.12
N LEU A 22 -3.65 -2.51 -10.09
CA LEU A 22 -2.62 -1.96 -10.95
C LEU A 22 -1.63 -1.11 -10.16
N THR A 23 -2.12 -0.31 -9.22
CA THR A 23 -1.30 0.54 -8.36
C THR A 23 -0.38 -0.29 -7.48
N VAL A 24 -0.89 -1.31 -6.80
CA VAL A 24 -0.08 -2.22 -5.97
C VAL A 24 0.95 -2.97 -6.82
N GLN A 25 0.55 -3.51 -7.97
CA GLN A 25 1.47 -4.21 -8.87
C GLN A 25 2.58 -3.30 -9.40
N ARG A 26 2.28 -2.04 -9.73
CA ARG A 26 3.28 -1.07 -10.16
C ARG A 26 4.26 -0.72 -9.03
N ALA A 27 3.77 -0.55 -7.81
CA ALA A 27 4.62 -0.30 -6.65
C ALA A 27 5.59 -1.47 -6.41
N ARG A 28 5.09 -2.70 -6.46
CA ARG A 28 5.90 -3.92 -6.35
C ARG A 28 6.92 -4.06 -7.47
N SER A 29 6.49 -3.92 -8.73
CA SER A 29 7.36 -4.05 -9.90
C SER A 29 8.48 -3.01 -9.90
N ARG A 30 8.25 -1.83 -9.31
CA ARG A 30 9.24 -0.77 -9.18
C ARG A 30 10.02 -0.82 -7.88
N ASP A 31 9.76 -1.81 -7.02
CA ASP A 31 10.23 -1.89 -5.64
C ASP A 31 10.18 -0.53 -4.92
N SER A 32 9.00 0.09 -4.92
CA SER A 32 8.84 1.46 -4.40
C SER A 32 7.55 1.62 -3.63
N CYS A 33 7.67 2.01 -2.36
CA CYS A 33 6.58 2.12 -1.41
C CYS A 33 5.52 3.11 -1.91
N LEU A 34 4.24 2.72 -1.80
CA LEU A 34 3.12 3.57 -2.17
C LEU A 34 3.09 4.90 -1.39
N LEU A 35 3.45 4.90 -0.11
CA LEU A 35 3.37 6.08 0.75
C LEU A 35 4.62 6.95 0.75
N CYS A 36 5.80 6.35 0.78
CA CYS A 36 7.05 7.08 0.97
C CYS A 36 8.07 6.89 -0.14
N ARG A 37 7.78 6.04 -1.14
CA ARG A 37 8.64 5.68 -2.28
C ARG A 37 9.93 4.95 -1.92
N SER A 38 10.16 4.64 -0.64
CA SER A 38 11.27 3.80 -0.17
C SER A 38 11.29 2.44 -0.87
N ARG A 39 12.50 1.91 -1.06
CA ARG A 39 12.75 0.56 -1.57
C ARG A 39 12.48 -0.51 -0.51
N GLY A 40 12.40 -1.77 -0.94
CA GLY A 40 12.12 -2.92 -0.09
C GLY A 40 10.65 -3.00 0.30
N VAL A 41 9.78 -3.17 -0.68
CA VAL A 41 8.33 -3.29 -0.44
C VAL A 41 7.86 -4.74 -0.35
N ASN A 42 6.81 -4.96 0.43
CA ASN A 42 6.11 -6.23 0.48
C ASN A 42 5.07 -6.38 -0.64
N GLU A 43 4.29 -7.45 -0.58
CA GLU A 43 3.27 -7.83 -1.55
C GLU A 43 2.09 -6.85 -1.63
N ALA A 44 1.95 -5.95 -0.65
CA ALA A 44 1.01 -4.83 -0.67
C ALA A 44 1.63 -3.53 -1.25
N GLY A 45 2.90 -3.55 -1.65
CA GLY A 45 3.60 -2.37 -2.17
C GLY A 45 3.99 -1.37 -1.07
N LEU A 46 4.16 -1.84 0.17
CA LEU A 46 4.55 -1.02 1.33
C LEU A 46 5.88 -1.47 1.91
N CYS A 47 6.72 -0.53 2.34
CA CYS A 47 7.92 -0.86 3.11
C CYS A 47 7.57 -1.20 4.56
N GLY A 48 8.49 -1.84 5.29
CA GLY A 48 8.25 -2.27 6.67
C GLY A 48 7.84 -1.14 7.63
N VAL A 49 8.36 0.07 7.43
CA VAL A 49 7.98 1.26 8.23
C VAL A 49 6.54 1.66 7.96
N CYS A 50 6.17 1.83 6.69
CA CYS A 50 4.80 2.21 6.32
C CYS A 50 3.78 1.14 6.66
N TRP A 51 4.18 -0.13 6.62
CA TRP A 51 3.37 -1.26 7.07
C TRP A 51 3.07 -1.19 8.58
N ALA A 52 4.09 -0.93 9.40
CA ALA A 52 3.93 -0.84 10.85
C ALA A 52 3.05 0.35 11.30
N LEU A 53 2.87 1.33 10.41
CA LEU A 53 2.05 2.50 10.69
C LEU A 53 0.59 2.32 10.32
N LEU A 54 0.20 1.26 9.59
CA LEU A 54 -1.16 1.06 9.07
C LEU A 54 -2.22 1.04 10.17
N GLU A 55 -3.39 1.60 9.86
CA GLU A 55 -4.59 1.53 10.70
C GLU A 55 -5.43 0.28 10.35
N ASP A 56 -6.33 -0.15 11.23
CA ASP A 56 -7.07 -1.43 11.13
C ASP A 56 -7.68 -1.72 9.74
N ASP A 57 -8.33 -0.72 9.12
CA ASP A 57 -8.92 -0.85 7.78
C ASP A 57 -7.85 -1.05 6.69
N GLU A 58 -6.76 -0.29 6.76
CA GLU A 58 -5.65 -0.36 5.80
C GLU A 58 -4.89 -1.68 5.96
N LEU A 59 -4.66 -2.09 7.21
CA LEU A 59 -4.00 -3.33 7.58
C LEU A 59 -4.78 -4.53 7.08
N THR A 60 -6.12 -4.51 7.20
CA THR A 60 -6.99 -5.57 6.68
C THR A 60 -6.81 -5.73 5.16
N LEU A 61 -6.82 -4.63 4.41
CA LEU A 61 -6.62 -4.66 2.96
C LEU A 61 -5.20 -5.08 2.57
N ALA A 62 -4.20 -4.54 3.25
CA ALA A 62 -2.79 -4.85 3.00
C ALA A 62 -2.47 -6.32 3.35
N THR A 63 -3.10 -6.88 4.38
CA THR A 63 -2.96 -8.30 4.74
C THR A 63 -3.53 -9.22 3.65
N LYS A 64 -4.63 -8.86 3.00
CA LYS A 64 -5.17 -9.65 1.86
C LYS A 64 -4.16 -9.75 0.71
N TRP A 65 -3.36 -8.71 0.49
CA TRP A 65 -2.28 -8.73 -0.50
C TRP A 65 -1.15 -9.68 -0.12
N VAL A 66 -0.71 -9.64 1.14
CA VAL A 66 0.36 -10.52 1.66
C VAL A 66 -0.09 -11.99 1.67
N SER A 67 -1.37 -12.25 1.95
CA SER A 67 -1.97 -13.59 1.87
C SER A 67 -2.20 -14.08 0.43
N GLY A 68 -1.81 -13.31 -0.60
CA GLY A 68 -1.95 -13.68 -2.01
C GLY A 68 -3.37 -13.64 -2.58
N GLN A 69 -4.37 -13.23 -1.78
CA GLN A 69 -5.76 -13.13 -2.23
C GLN A 69 -5.98 -11.86 -3.06
N GLY A 70 -5.32 -10.77 -2.69
CA GLY A 70 -5.64 -9.43 -3.19
C GLY A 70 -7.03 -8.96 -2.69
N PRO A 71 -7.36 -7.66 -2.86
CA PRO A 71 -8.65 -7.14 -2.46
C PRO A 71 -9.69 -7.47 -3.53
N ASP A 72 -10.84 -7.93 -3.07
CA ASP A 72 -12.04 -8.00 -3.89
C ASP A 72 -12.54 -6.59 -4.17
N PRO A 73 -12.61 -6.13 -5.43
CA PRO A 73 -13.14 -4.81 -5.76
C PRO A 73 -14.66 -4.68 -5.55
N LYS A 74 -15.32 -5.75 -5.07
CA LYS A 74 -16.76 -5.80 -4.75
C LYS A 74 -16.99 -6.49 -3.40
N SER A 75 -17.10 -5.72 -2.32
CA SER A 75 -17.88 -6.08 -1.12
C SER A 75 -18.42 -4.82 -0.50
#